data_AF-A0A5C7UMW2-F1
#
_entry.id   AF-A0A5C7UMW2-F1
#
_cell.length_a   1.000
_cell.length_b   1.000
_cell.length_c   1.000
_cell.angle_alpha   90.00
_cell.angle_beta   90.00
_cell.angle_gamma   90.00
#
_symmetry.space_group_name_H-M   'P 1'
#
loop_
_entity.id
_entity.type
_entity.pdbx_description
1 polymer ?
#
loop_
_entity_poly.entity_id
_entity_poly.type
_entity_poly.pdbx_seq_one_letter_code
_entity_poly.pdbx_strand_id
1 'polypeptide(L)'
;MKSVVLLGYLLLALTVAGFSQQEITSYSAGNGIIYRVGQVIHLNQETGNSGIFRSVYWGNLALGDGNTDTKVGKYGLTIRKILKGDNFGGVRILFKVEQNSDGFPSNYTVDIEKAIELCEIRPCRIDLPVPNGPNPLLAPPNPTRGQIISQELTRAQILLHDGEITQDEYNAYKRLISAIGIRQNTPCQQIMKLADLHKNGVLTKTEYEHLKSVVLGLAP
;
A
#
# COMPACT_ATOMS: atom_id res chain seq x y z
N MET A 1 -58.00 -11.50 -4.00
CA MET A 1 -57.01 -12.54 -3.63
C MET A 1 -55.76 -12.54 -4.52
N LYS A 2 -55.86 -12.37 -5.84
CA LYS A 2 -54.68 -12.30 -6.75
C LYS A 2 -53.67 -11.18 -6.42
N SER A 3 -54.13 -10.05 -5.89
CA SER A 3 -53.27 -8.90 -5.56
C SER A 3 -52.42 -9.07 -4.30
N VAL A 4 -52.77 -9.98 -3.39
CA VAL A 4 -52.01 -10.24 -2.15
C VAL A 4 -50.81 -11.14 -2.41
N VAL A 5 -50.93 -12.05 -3.39
CA VAL A 5 -49.85 -12.97 -3.80
C VAL A 5 -48.73 -12.20 -4.52
N LEU A 6 -49.06 -11.14 -5.26
CA LEU A 6 -48.06 -10.32 -5.98
C LEU A 6 -47.18 -9.49 -5.03
N LEU A 7 -47.74 -9.01 -3.92
CA LEU A 7 -47.00 -8.22 -2.92
C LEU A 7 -46.01 -9.08 -2.13
N GLY A 8 -46.36 -10.35 -1.87
CA GLY A 8 -45.46 -11.32 -1.24
C GLY A 8 -44.23 -11.64 -2.10
N TYR A 9 -44.39 -11.75 -3.41
CA TYR A 9 -43.27 -11.97 -4.34
C TYR A 9 -42.34 -10.76 -4.45
N LEU A 10 -42.88 -9.53 -4.38
CA LEU A 10 -42.08 -8.30 -4.43
C LEU A 10 -41.24 -8.10 -3.16
N LEU A 11 -41.77 -8.49 -1.99
CA LEU A 11 -41.05 -8.45 -0.71
C LEU A 11 -39.95 -9.51 -0.61
N LEU A 12 -40.10 -10.66 -1.27
CA LEU A 12 -39.08 -11.72 -1.30
C LEU A 12 -37.89 -11.37 -2.22
N ALA A 13 -38.07 -10.48 -3.20
CA ALA A 13 -37.01 -10.04 -4.11
C ALA A 13 -36.06 -8.99 -3.51
N LEU A 14 -36.40 -8.39 -2.36
CA LEU A 14 -35.63 -7.29 -1.75
C LEU A 14 -34.57 -7.74 -0.73
N THR A 15 -34.43 -9.04 -0.43
CA THR A 15 -33.58 -9.52 0.68
C THR A 15 -32.18 -10.00 0.28
N VAL A 16 -31.69 -9.69 -0.91
CA VAL A 16 -30.30 -9.97 -1.32
C VAL A 16 -29.58 -8.70 -1.75
N ALA A 17 -29.50 -7.72 -0.83
CA ALA A 17 -28.42 -6.74 -0.85
C ALA A 17 -27.13 -7.45 -0.43
N GLY A 18 -26.58 -8.27 -1.33
CA GLY A 18 -25.28 -8.90 -1.15
C GLY A 18 -24.21 -7.82 -1.07
N PHE A 19 -23.36 -7.88 -0.05
CA PHE A 19 -22.15 -7.08 0.03
C PHE A 19 -21.38 -7.23 -1.29
N SER A 20 -21.28 -6.17 -2.08
CA SER A 20 -20.56 -6.21 -3.35
C SER A 20 -19.07 -6.24 -3.07
N GLN A 21 -18.50 -7.44 -2.96
CA GLN A 21 -17.06 -7.61 -3.01
C GLN A 21 -16.61 -7.52 -4.47
N GLN A 22 -15.79 -6.52 -4.77
CA GLN A 22 -15.15 -6.36 -6.07
C GLN A 22 -13.80 -7.08 -6.04
N GLU A 23 -13.60 -8.02 -6.97
CA GLU A 23 -12.26 -8.58 -7.20
C GLU A 23 -11.41 -7.57 -8.01
N ILE A 24 -10.18 -7.32 -7.58
CA ILE A 24 -9.21 -6.47 -8.26
C ILE A 24 -7.90 -7.24 -8.52
N THR A 25 -7.12 -6.82 -9.50
CA THR A 25 -5.88 -7.52 -9.92
C THR A 25 -4.62 -6.97 -9.25
N SER A 26 -4.65 -5.71 -8.83
CA SER A 26 -3.58 -5.04 -8.10
C SER A 26 -4.13 -4.11 -7.02
N TYR A 27 -3.31 -3.82 -6.00
CA TYR A 27 -3.65 -2.89 -4.94
C TYR A 27 -2.40 -2.17 -4.41
N SER A 28 -2.46 -0.83 -4.36
CA SER A 28 -1.44 0.00 -3.71
C SER A 28 -1.78 0.14 -2.23
N ALA A 29 -0.98 -0.48 -1.37
CA ALA A 29 -1.24 -0.55 0.07
C ALA A 29 -0.59 0.60 0.85
N GLY A 30 -0.96 0.77 2.12
CA GLY A 30 -0.47 1.85 2.98
C GLY A 30 1.04 1.88 3.22
N ASN A 31 1.75 0.76 2.98
CA ASN A 31 3.21 0.71 3.00
C ASN A 31 3.86 1.22 1.69
N GLY A 32 3.09 1.55 0.66
CA GLY A 32 3.58 2.04 -0.62
C GLY A 32 3.98 0.94 -1.62
N ILE A 33 3.65 -0.32 -1.34
CA ILE A 33 3.85 -1.44 -2.28
C ILE A 33 2.58 -1.68 -3.08
N ILE A 34 2.76 -1.91 -4.38
CA ILE A 34 1.72 -2.41 -5.27
C ILE A 34 1.75 -3.93 -5.24
N TYR A 35 0.75 -4.53 -4.60
CA TYR A 35 0.56 -5.98 -4.56
C TYR A 35 -0.22 -6.44 -5.79
N ARG A 36 0.17 -7.59 -6.36
CA ARG A 36 -0.49 -8.19 -7.53
C ARG A 36 -0.88 -9.64 -7.26
N VAL A 37 -1.96 -10.11 -7.90
CA VAL A 37 -2.31 -11.54 -7.90
C VAL A 37 -1.13 -12.37 -8.44
N GLY A 38 -0.80 -13.47 -7.77
CA GLY A 38 0.34 -14.33 -8.04
C GLY A 38 1.62 -13.96 -7.28
N GLN A 39 1.69 -12.77 -6.68
CA GLN A 39 2.84 -12.35 -5.88
C GLN A 39 2.87 -13.12 -4.55
N VAL A 40 4.08 -13.39 -4.06
CA VAL A 40 4.31 -13.96 -2.74
C VAL A 40 4.50 -12.83 -1.73
N ILE A 41 3.71 -12.85 -0.66
CA ILE A 41 3.93 -12.02 0.52
C ILE A 41 4.61 -12.84 1.61
N HIS A 42 5.55 -12.23 2.32
CA HIS A 42 6.20 -12.86 3.46
C HIS A 42 5.62 -12.25 4.74
N LEU A 43 5.26 -13.12 5.67
CA LEU A 43 4.92 -12.66 7.01
C LEU A 43 6.21 -12.27 7.77
N ASN A 44 6.07 -11.36 8.71
CA ASN A 44 7.13 -10.94 9.62
C ASN A 44 6.98 -11.67 10.97
N GLN A 45 7.33 -11.01 12.06
CA GLN A 45 7.08 -11.48 13.40
C GLN A 45 5.59 -11.30 13.74
N GLU A 46 5.04 -12.28 14.45
CA GLU A 46 3.72 -12.23 15.08
C GLU A 46 3.48 -10.98 15.95
N THR A 47 2.22 -10.60 16.11
CA THR A 47 1.85 -9.44 16.95
C THR A 47 1.18 -9.86 18.23
N GLY A 48 1.77 -9.47 19.36
CA GLY A 48 1.24 -9.69 20.70
C GLY A 48 1.96 -10.79 21.48
N ASN A 49 1.55 -10.99 22.74
CA ASN A 49 2.20 -11.92 23.67
C ASN A 49 1.94 -13.40 23.37
N SER A 50 1.11 -13.71 22.37
CA SER A 50 0.54 -15.04 22.13
C SER A 50 1.07 -15.76 20.89
N GLY A 51 1.99 -15.15 20.12
CA GLY A 51 2.56 -15.82 18.94
C GLY A 51 1.53 -16.04 17.82
N ILE A 52 0.58 -15.11 17.63
CA ILE A 52 -0.45 -15.23 16.60
C ILE A 52 -0.42 -14.04 15.65
N PHE A 53 -0.85 -14.26 14.41
CA PHE A 53 -1.10 -13.20 13.45
C PHE A 53 -2.54 -12.70 13.61
N ARG A 54 -2.71 -11.44 14.01
CA ARG A 54 -4.03 -10.80 14.20
C ARG A 54 -4.66 -10.29 12.91
N SER A 55 -3.89 -10.24 11.82
CA SER A 55 -4.34 -9.85 10.48
C SER A 55 -4.50 -11.02 9.51
N VAL A 56 -4.08 -12.23 9.91
CA VAL A 56 -4.16 -13.46 9.09
C VAL A 56 -5.20 -14.40 9.68
N TYR A 57 -6.17 -14.78 8.86
CA TYR A 57 -7.31 -15.61 9.23
C TYR A 57 -7.26 -16.92 8.46
N TRP A 58 -7.51 -18.05 9.14
CA TRP A 58 -7.65 -19.33 8.47
C TRP A 58 -8.98 -19.42 7.70
N GLY A 59 -8.91 -19.84 6.43
CA GLY A 59 -10.08 -20.00 5.57
C GLY A 59 -10.61 -18.68 5.00
N ASN A 60 -11.95 -18.60 4.85
CA ASN A 60 -12.60 -17.57 4.05
C ASN A 60 -13.22 -16.39 4.84
N LEU A 61 -13.26 -16.46 6.16
CA LEU A 61 -13.91 -15.46 7.01
C LEU A 61 -12.86 -14.55 7.67
N ALA A 62 -12.91 -13.25 7.36
CA ALA A 62 -12.14 -12.21 8.06
C ALA A 62 -13.05 -11.48 9.07
N LEU A 63 -13.56 -12.21 10.05
CA LEU A 63 -14.37 -11.67 11.15
C LEU A 63 -13.54 -11.66 12.44
N GLY A 64 -13.42 -10.49 13.08
CA GLY A 64 -12.75 -10.34 14.38
C GLY A 64 -11.22 -10.19 14.28
N ASP A 65 -10.51 -10.75 15.25
CA ASP A 65 -9.04 -10.83 15.26
C ASP A 65 -8.58 -12.16 14.64
N GLY A 66 -7.47 -12.11 13.89
CA GLY A 66 -6.87 -13.27 13.26
C GLY A 66 -6.52 -14.38 14.26
N ASN A 67 -6.56 -15.62 13.78
CA ASN A 67 -6.45 -16.83 14.60
C ASN A 67 -5.37 -17.78 14.08
N THR A 68 -4.41 -17.26 13.31
CA THR A 68 -3.42 -18.10 12.62
C THR A 68 -2.11 -18.18 13.43
N ASP A 69 -1.61 -19.40 13.62
CA ASP A 69 -0.38 -19.68 14.38
C ASP A 69 0.91 -19.33 13.60
N THR A 70 2.03 -19.39 14.31
CA THR A 70 3.37 -19.06 13.81
C THR A 70 3.86 -19.93 12.65
N LYS A 71 3.32 -21.13 12.44
CA LYS A 71 3.81 -22.06 11.40
C LYS A 71 3.56 -21.53 10.00
N VAL A 72 2.55 -20.66 9.86
CA VAL A 72 2.24 -19.99 8.59
C VAL A 72 3.31 -18.97 8.23
N GLY A 73 3.90 -18.29 9.22
CA GLY A 73 4.91 -17.25 8.98
C GLY A 73 6.24 -17.75 8.43
N LYS A 74 6.52 -19.06 8.55
CA LYS A 74 7.74 -19.66 7.99
C LYS A 74 7.75 -19.69 6.46
N TYR A 75 6.58 -19.64 5.83
CA TYR A 75 6.43 -19.81 4.39
C TYR A 75 5.86 -18.55 3.75
N GLY A 76 6.22 -18.31 2.48
CA GLY A 76 5.57 -17.27 1.69
C GLY A 76 4.11 -17.63 1.40
N LEU A 77 3.25 -16.62 1.36
CA LEU A 77 1.84 -16.74 1.02
C LEU A 77 1.60 -16.14 -0.37
N THR A 78 1.11 -16.95 -1.31
CA THR A 78 0.85 -16.50 -2.68
C THR A 78 -0.54 -15.88 -2.76
N ILE A 79 -0.63 -14.63 -3.24
CA ILE A 79 -1.89 -13.93 -3.45
C ILE A 79 -2.67 -14.62 -4.58
N ARG A 80 -3.86 -15.14 -4.26
CA ARG A 80 -4.78 -15.73 -5.25
C ARG A 80 -5.86 -14.75 -5.68
N LYS A 81 -6.36 -13.92 -4.75
CA LYS A 81 -7.36 -12.90 -5.02
C LYS A 81 -7.15 -11.68 -4.16
N ILE A 82 -7.50 -10.51 -4.67
CA ILE A 82 -7.61 -9.28 -3.91
C ILE A 82 -9.07 -8.85 -3.94
N LEU A 83 -9.69 -8.76 -2.77
CA LEU A 83 -11.09 -8.40 -2.60
C LEU A 83 -11.18 -7.01 -1.98
N LYS A 84 -11.86 -6.10 -2.66
CA LYS A 84 -12.24 -4.79 -2.13
C LYS A 84 -13.72 -4.82 -1.77
N GLY A 85 -14.05 -4.46 -0.55
CA GLY A 85 -15.45 -4.40 -0.12
C GLY A 85 -15.66 -3.38 0.99
N ASP A 86 -16.87 -2.82 1.02
CA ASP A 86 -17.31 -1.93 2.09
C ASP A 86 -17.95 -2.76 3.21
N ASN A 87 -17.47 -2.56 4.44
CA ASN A 87 -18.06 -3.13 5.64
C ASN A 87 -18.48 -1.99 6.60
N PHE A 88 -19.14 -2.33 7.71
CA PHE A 88 -19.62 -1.40 8.75
C PHE A 88 -18.52 -0.54 9.45
N GLY A 89 -17.27 -0.58 8.98
CA GLY A 89 -16.15 0.23 9.46
C GLY A 89 -15.32 0.88 8.34
N GLY A 90 -15.81 0.87 7.09
CA GLY A 90 -15.11 1.43 5.92
C GLY A 90 -14.68 0.39 4.89
N VAL A 91 -13.95 0.87 3.87
CA VAL A 91 -13.37 0.04 2.81
C VAL A 91 -12.32 -0.89 3.42
N ARG A 92 -12.47 -2.21 3.21
CA ARG A 92 -11.43 -3.19 3.56
C ARG A 92 -10.88 -3.86 2.32
N ILE A 93 -9.59 -4.15 2.37
CA ILE A 93 -8.88 -4.88 1.33
C ILE A 93 -8.40 -6.20 1.91
N LEU A 94 -8.95 -7.29 1.38
CA LEU A 94 -8.67 -8.65 1.84
C LEU A 94 -7.93 -9.42 0.76
N PHE A 95 -6.79 -9.99 1.10
CA PHE A 95 -6.08 -10.90 0.20
C PHE A 95 -6.47 -12.33 0.54
N LYS A 96 -6.98 -13.07 -0.45
CA LYS A 96 -7.05 -14.52 -0.37
C LYS A 96 -5.69 -15.06 -0.78
N VAL A 97 -5.03 -15.74 0.15
CA VAL A 97 -3.67 -16.23 -0.06
C VAL A 97 -3.59 -17.72 0.20
N GLU A 98 -2.64 -18.37 -0.47
CA GLU A 98 -2.40 -19.80 -0.34
C GLU A 98 -0.97 -20.03 0.12
N GLN A 99 -0.80 -20.93 1.08
CA GLN A 99 0.52 -21.39 1.49
C GLN A 99 0.94 -22.60 0.65
N ASN A 100 2.03 -22.43 -0.10
CA ASN A 100 2.67 -23.54 -0.80
C ASN A 100 3.60 -24.28 0.18
N SER A 101 3.03 -25.21 0.94
CA SER A 101 3.78 -26.14 1.78
C SER A 101 3.77 -27.56 1.18
N ASP A 102 4.73 -28.40 1.56
CA ASP A 102 5.00 -29.75 1.04
C ASP A 102 3.90 -30.79 1.37
N GLY A 103 2.63 -30.49 1.14
CA GLY A 103 1.59 -31.53 1.20
C GLY A 103 0.14 -31.07 1.14
N PHE A 104 -0.21 -29.88 1.63
CA PHE A 104 -1.60 -29.41 1.62
C PHE A 104 -1.71 -27.89 1.43
N PRO A 105 -2.41 -27.43 0.39
CA PRO A 105 -2.68 -26.01 0.21
C PRO A 105 -3.65 -25.55 1.30
N SER A 106 -3.17 -24.66 2.17
CA SER A 106 -4.00 -24.01 3.17
C SER A 106 -4.39 -22.63 2.66
N ASN A 107 -5.69 -22.35 2.70
CA ASN A 107 -6.25 -21.07 2.30
C ASN A 107 -6.32 -20.14 3.51
N TYR A 108 -5.83 -18.92 3.35
CA TYR A 108 -5.90 -17.88 4.36
C TYR A 108 -6.50 -16.62 3.75
N THR A 109 -7.03 -15.77 4.64
CA THR A 109 -7.41 -14.41 4.31
C THR A 109 -6.50 -13.46 5.08
N VAL A 110 -5.95 -12.44 4.44
CA VAL A 110 -5.10 -11.42 5.07
C VAL A 110 -5.78 -10.07 4.92
N ASP A 111 -6.01 -9.37 6.04
CA ASP A 111 -6.34 -7.95 6.02
C ASP A 111 -5.06 -7.15 5.85
N ILE A 112 -4.77 -6.72 4.62
CA ILE A 112 -3.44 -6.23 4.27
C ILE A 112 -3.09 -4.93 5.00
N GLU A 113 -4.05 -4.02 5.17
CA GLU A 113 -3.81 -2.74 5.85
C GLU A 113 -3.60 -2.95 7.35
N LYS A 114 -4.39 -3.83 7.98
CA LYS A 114 -4.18 -4.23 9.37
C LYS A 114 -2.83 -4.95 9.55
N ALA A 115 -2.44 -5.79 8.58
CA ALA A 115 -1.16 -6.49 8.60
C ALA A 115 0.03 -5.53 8.54
N ILE A 116 -0.08 -4.47 7.73
CA ILE A 116 0.89 -3.37 7.64
C ILE A 116 0.94 -2.59 8.95
N GLU A 117 -0.22 -2.21 9.49
CA GLU A 117 -0.36 -1.47 10.74
C GLU A 117 0.31 -2.20 11.91
N LEU A 118 0.08 -3.53 12.01
CA LEU A 118 0.62 -4.40 13.05
C LEU A 118 2.03 -4.92 12.74
N CYS A 119 2.58 -4.58 11.58
CA CYS A 119 3.90 -5.01 11.13
C CYS A 119 4.08 -6.54 10.95
N GLU A 120 2.98 -7.23 10.62
CA GLU A 120 2.90 -8.69 10.43
C GLU A 120 3.35 -9.17 9.05
N ILE A 121 3.61 -8.25 8.11
CA ILE A 121 4.07 -8.57 6.75
C ILE A 121 5.40 -7.89 6.44
N ARG A 122 6.10 -8.38 5.42
CA ARG A 122 7.33 -7.79 4.90
C ARG A 122 7.19 -7.24 3.48
N PRO A 123 7.76 -6.07 3.20
CA PRO A 123 8.22 -5.08 4.18
C PRO A 123 7.00 -4.39 4.82
N CYS A 124 7.00 -4.26 6.16
CA CYS A 124 5.90 -3.68 6.92
C CYS A 124 5.83 -2.16 6.73
N ARG A 125 7.00 -1.53 6.73
CA ARG A 125 7.23 -0.20 6.17
C ARG A 125 8.30 -0.36 5.13
N ILE A 126 8.37 0.52 4.14
CA ILE A 126 9.54 0.60 3.27
C ILE A 126 10.71 1.07 4.16
N ASP A 127 11.34 0.10 4.83
CA ASP A 127 12.65 0.25 5.44
C ASP A 127 13.61 0.21 4.27
N LEU A 128 13.88 1.38 3.72
CA LEU A 128 14.96 1.46 2.75
C LEU A 128 16.26 1.01 3.39
N PRO A 129 17.12 0.34 2.62
CA PRO A 129 18.33 -0.27 3.13
C PRO A 129 19.09 0.76 3.96
N VAL A 130 19.08 0.55 5.28
CA VAL A 130 20.00 1.25 6.17
C VAL A 130 21.37 0.69 5.78
N PRO A 131 22.32 1.51 5.33
CA PRO A 131 23.68 1.06 5.09
C PRO A 131 24.25 0.61 6.44
N ASN A 132 24.31 -0.71 6.65
CA ASN A 132 25.08 -1.44 7.65
C ASN A 132 25.20 -0.79 9.06
N GLY A 133 24.36 -1.20 10.01
CA GLY A 133 24.56 -0.91 11.43
C GLY A 133 23.79 -1.87 12.36
N PRO A 134 24.42 -2.48 13.38
CA PRO A 134 23.77 -3.42 14.27
C PRO A 134 23.25 -2.74 15.55
N ASN A 135 21.92 -2.64 15.72
CA ASN A 135 21.19 -2.95 16.97
C ASN A 135 19.69 -2.59 16.87
N PRO A 136 18.74 -3.51 17.15
CA PRO A 136 17.31 -3.23 17.09
C PRO A 136 16.71 -3.06 18.51
N LEU A 137 16.99 -1.96 19.22
CA LEU A 137 16.28 -1.63 20.48
C LEU A 137 16.05 -0.12 20.73
N LEU A 138 16.32 0.74 19.75
CA LEU A 138 15.99 2.15 19.81
C LEU A 138 15.11 2.48 18.61
N ALA A 139 14.02 3.22 18.83
CA ALA A 139 13.23 3.78 17.75
C ALA A 139 14.19 4.36 16.70
N PRO A 140 14.03 4.01 15.41
CA PRO A 140 15.02 4.36 14.40
C PRO A 140 15.25 5.87 14.45
N PRO A 141 16.52 6.33 14.45
CA PRO A 141 16.80 7.75 14.39
C PRO A 141 16.06 8.33 13.20
N ASN A 142 15.48 9.52 13.37
CA ASN A 142 14.80 10.23 12.29
C ASN A 142 15.68 10.15 11.04
N PRO A 143 15.18 9.66 9.90
CA PRO A 143 16.01 9.38 8.75
C PRO A 143 16.75 10.65 8.35
N THR A 144 18.06 10.52 8.16
CA THR A 144 18.88 11.63 7.70
C THR A 144 18.36 12.14 6.36
N ARG A 145 18.67 13.41 6.05
CA ARG A 145 18.27 14.03 4.77
C ARG A 145 18.65 13.16 3.55
N GLY A 146 19.84 12.56 3.57
CA GLY A 146 20.31 11.67 2.51
C GLY A 146 19.47 10.39 2.40
N GLN A 147 19.05 9.82 3.53
CA GLN A 147 18.15 8.68 3.55
C GLN A 147 16.81 9.04 2.93
N ILE A 148 16.17 10.15 3.33
CA ILE A 148 14.88 10.63 2.77
C ILE A 148 14.96 10.80 1.24
N ILE A 149 16.02 11.44 0.73
CA ILE A 149 16.21 11.63 -0.71
C ILE A 149 16.33 10.28 -1.43
N SER A 150 17.12 9.36 -0.87
CA SER A 150 17.26 8.01 -1.42
C SER A 150 15.92 7.27 -1.45
N GLN A 151 15.11 7.41 -0.38
CA GLN A 151 13.78 6.82 -0.26
C GLN A 151 12.87 7.20 -1.42
N GLU A 152 12.77 8.51 -1.66
CA GLU A 152 11.89 9.06 -2.68
C GLU A 152 12.38 8.74 -4.10
N LEU A 153 13.70 8.74 -4.33
CA LEU A 153 14.28 8.33 -5.62
C LEU A 153 14.01 6.85 -5.92
N THR A 154 14.13 5.97 -4.93
CA THR A 154 13.82 4.54 -5.11
C THR A 154 12.35 4.33 -5.45
N ARG A 155 11.42 5.05 -4.79
CA ARG A 155 10.00 4.99 -5.14
C ARG A 155 9.74 5.41 -6.58
N ALA A 156 10.31 6.52 -7.01
CA ALA A 156 10.16 6.98 -8.39
C ALA A 156 10.77 6.00 -9.39
N GLN A 157 11.85 5.31 -9.03
CA GLN A 157 12.45 4.30 -9.90
C GLN A 157 11.58 3.05 -10.06
N ILE A 158 10.82 2.67 -9.01
CA ILE A 158 9.80 1.61 -9.10
C ILE A 158 8.68 2.03 -10.05
N LEU A 159 8.16 3.25 -9.91
CA LEU A 159 7.13 3.78 -10.81
C LEU A 159 7.59 3.81 -12.28
N LEU A 160 8.86 4.15 -12.52
CA LEU A 160 9.47 4.11 -13.86
C LEU A 160 9.53 2.68 -14.41
N HIS A 161 9.95 1.72 -13.59
CA HIS A 161 10.03 0.31 -13.99
C HIS A 161 8.65 -0.28 -14.29
N ASP A 162 7.64 0.12 -13.52
CA ASP A 162 6.25 -0.31 -13.70
C ASP A 162 5.55 0.38 -14.88
N GLY A 163 6.21 1.35 -15.53
CA GLY A 163 5.67 2.11 -16.66
C GLY A 163 4.64 3.17 -16.27
N GLU A 164 4.51 3.48 -14.98
CA GLU A 164 3.58 4.48 -14.44
C GLU A 164 4.09 5.91 -14.68
N ILE A 165 5.41 6.09 -14.80
CA ILE A 165 6.04 7.36 -15.20
C ILE A 165 7.08 7.13 -16.29
N THR A 166 7.30 8.15 -17.10
CA THR A 166 8.34 8.17 -18.14
C THR A 166 9.72 8.46 -17.57
N GLN A 167 10.77 8.17 -18.36
CA GLN A 167 12.15 8.47 -18.00
C GLN A 167 12.38 9.97 -17.77
N ASP A 168 11.69 10.83 -18.53
CA ASP A 168 11.80 12.28 -18.41
C ASP A 168 11.16 12.79 -17.11
N GLU A 169 10.01 12.24 -16.73
CA GLU A 169 9.36 12.52 -15.44
C GLU A 169 10.21 12.06 -14.26
N TYR A 170 10.82 10.88 -14.33
CA TYR A 170 11.76 10.40 -13.31
C TYR A 170 12.97 11.34 -13.18
N ASN A 171 13.53 11.78 -14.31
CA ASN A 171 14.68 12.71 -14.32
C ASN A 171 14.31 14.08 -13.73
N ALA A 172 13.12 14.60 -14.06
CA ALA A 172 12.60 15.83 -13.47
C ALA A 172 12.40 15.69 -11.95
N TYR A 173 11.82 14.58 -11.50
CA TYR A 173 11.63 14.27 -10.08
C TYR A 173 12.96 14.16 -9.33
N LYS A 174 13.97 13.54 -9.96
CA LYS A 174 15.32 13.44 -9.39
C LYS A 174 15.99 14.80 -9.20
N ARG A 175 15.85 15.70 -10.18
CA ARG A 175 16.33 17.09 -10.08
C ARG A 175 15.60 17.84 -8.96
N LEU A 176 14.29 17.63 -8.87
CA LEU A 176 13.43 18.23 -7.86
C LEU A 176 13.81 17.84 -6.44
N ILE A 177 13.90 16.54 -6.12
CA ILE A 177 14.25 16.07 -4.78
C ILE A 177 15.62 16.61 -4.35
N SER A 178 16.58 16.57 -5.28
CA SER A 178 17.93 17.09 -5.07
C SER A 178 17.90 18.59 -4.76
N ALA A 179 17.02 19.34 -5.43
CA ALA A 179 16.93 20.77 -5.28
C ALA A 179 16.08 21.22 -4.07
N ILE A 180 14.92 20.61 -3.81
CA ILE A 180 13.92 21.17 -2.89
C ILE A 180 14.25 20.91 -1.42
N GLY A 181 14.90 19.81 -1.05
CA GLY A 181 15.16 19.50 0.37
C GLY A 181 13.83 19.33 1.11
N ILE A 182 13.20 18.18 0.90
CA ILE A 182 11.80 17.92 1.22
C ILE A 182 11.65 17.73 2.73
N ARG A 183 11.13 18.75 3.44
CA ARG A 183 10.16 18.62 4.55
C ARG A 183 9.85 19.91 5.31
N GLN A 184 10.59 21.00 5.11
CA GLN A 184 10.42 22.22 5.92
C GLN A 184 9.77 23.40 5.18
N ASN A 185 9.37 23.23 3.93
CA ASN A 185 8.95 24.34 3.09
C ASN A 185 7.45 24.28 2.79
N THR A 186 6.73 25.34 3.17
CA THR A 186 5.36 25.64 2.74
C THR A 186 5.26 25.64 1.20
N PRO A 187 4.07 25.45 0.60
CA PRO A 187 3.88 25.54 -0.85
C PRO A 187 4.49 26.82 -1.45
N CYS A 188 4.40 27.94 -0.73
CA CYS A 188 5.01 29.21 -1.12
C CYS A 188 6.55 29.12 -1.22
N GLN A 189 7.21 28.55 -0.21
CA GLN A 189 8.66 28.33 -0.22
C GLN A 189 9.10 27.34 -1.30
N GLN A 190 8.28 26.33 -1.60
CA GLN A 190 8.54 25.38 -2.68
C GLN A 190 8.48 26.08 -4.05
N ILE A 191 7.45 26.92 -4.28
CA ILE A 191 7.31 27.69 -5.52
C ILE A 191 8.44 28.72 -5.68
N MET A 192 8.84 29.42 -4.61
CA MET A 192 9.98 30.35 -4.67
C MET A 192 11.27 29.63 -5.08
N LYS A 193 11.47 28.41 -4.59
CA LYS A 193 12.65 27.61 -4.92
C LYS A 193 12.59 27.08 -6.36
N LEU A 194 11.42 26.65 -6.83
CA LEU A 194 11.20 26.32 -8.24
C LEU A 194 11.48 27.51 -9.16
N ALA A 195 11.05 28.71 -8.77
CA ALA A 195 11.27 29.93 -9.53
C ALA A 195 12.77 30.30 -9.61
N ASP A 196 13.52 30.11 -8.53
CA ASP A 196 14.98 30.31 -8.51
C ASP A 196 15.70 29.29 -9.42
N LEU A 197 15.29 28.02 -9.39
CA LEU A 197 15.84 26.99 -10.28
C LEU A 197 15.54 27.28 -11.76
N HIS A 198 14.36 27.78 -12.08
CA HIS A 198 14.02 28.23 -13.44
C HIS A 198 14.85 29.45 -13.86
N LYS A 199 15.00 30.45 -12.97
CA LYS A 199 15.83 31.63 -13.23
C LYS A 199 17.30 31.28 -13.48
N ASN A 200 17.81 30.25 -12.80
CA ASN A 200 19.17 29.75 -12.95
C ASN A 200 19.33 28.72 -14.09
N GLY A 201 18.28 28.47 -14.88
CA GLY A 201 18.33 27.57 -16.05
C GLY A 201 18.37 26.08 -15.71
N VAL A 202 18.15 25.70 -14.45
CA VAL A 202 18.12 24.29 -14.00
C VAL A 202 16.82 23.62 -14.42
N LEU A 203 15.73 24.39 -14.45
CA LEU A 203 14.43 23.97 -14.98
C LEU A 203 14.14 24.73 -16.26
N THR A 204 13.59 24.04 -17.25
CA THR A 204 12.92 24.67 -18.39
C THR A 204 11.61 25.30 -17.93
N LYS A 205 11.08 26.23 -18.73
CA LYS A 205 9.79 26.87 -18.46
C LYS A 205 8.65 25.85 -18.34
N THR A 206 8.66 24.81 -19.17
CA THR A 206 7.65 23.75 -19.17
C THR A 206 7.73 22.92 -17.88
N GLU A 207 8.93 22.52 -17.46
CA GLU A 207 9.14 21.81 -16.20
C GLU A 207 8.72 22.67 -14.99
N TYR A 208 9.04 23.97 -15.02
CA TYR A 208 8.64 24.89 -13.95
C TYR A 208 7.12 25.00 -13.79
N GLU A 209 6.37 25.24 -14.88
CA GLU A 209 4.92 25.39 -14.80
C GLU A 209 4.23 24.06 -14.42
N HIS A 210 4.74 22.92 -14.90
CA HIS A 210 4.24 21.60 -14.51
C HIS A 210 4.48 21.34 -13.01
N LEU A 211 5.70 21.57 -12.51
CA LEU A 211 6.01 21.34 -11.09
C LEU A 211 5.25 22.32 -10.17
N LYS A 212 5.04 23.54 -10.62
CA LYS A 212 4.22 24.53 -9.93
C LYS A 212 2.76 24.09 -9.84
N SER A 213 2.16 23.52 -10.90
CA SER A 213 0.79 23.01 -10.83
C SER A 213 0.67 21.82 -9.88
N VAL A 214 1.67 20.95 -9.82
CA VAL A 214 1.74 19.83 -8.85
C VAL A 214 1.79 20.34 -7.41
N VAL A 215 2.66 21.32 -7.10
CA VAL A 215 2.74 21.91 -5.74
C VAL A 215 1.44 22.61 -5.34
N LEU A 216 0.70 23.16 -6.30
CA LEU A 216 -0.58 23.83 -6.09
C LEU A 216 -1.80 22.88 -6.10
N GLY A 217 -1.62 21.59 -6.40
CA GLY A 217 -2.71 20.63 -6.53
C GLY A 217 -3.65 20.92 -7.71
N LEU A 218 -3.14 21.55 -8.77
CA LEU A 218 -3.90 21.95 -9.97
C LEU A 218 -3.70 21.01 -11.16
N ALA A 219 -2.84 20.00 -11.03
CA ALA A 219 -2.63 18.98 -12.06
C ALA A 219 -3.69 17.87 -11.95
N PRO A 220 -4.31 17.43 -13.06
CA PRO A 220 -5.18 16.26 -13.09
C PRO A 220 -4.41 14.95 -12.88
#